data_AF-A0A0R2BJJ7-F1
#
_entry.id   AF-A0A0R2BJJ7-F1
#
_cell.length_a   1.000
_cell.length_b   1.000
_cell.length_c   1.000
_cell.angle_alpha   90.00
_cell.angle_beta   90.00
_cell.angle_gamma   90.00
#
_symmetry.space_group_name_H-M   'P 1'
#
loop_
_entity.id
_entity.type
_entity.pdbx_description
1 polymer ?
#
loop_
_entity_poly.entity_id
_entity_poly.type
_entity_poly.pdbx_seq_one_letter_code
_entity_poly.pdbx_strand_id
1 'polypeptide(L)' 'MIDELLKKYGLTRYKITKATGVTASTLQYANELESVSKLKVKTLITLAEAIGKTPGQILDELIELENSQS' A
#
# COMPACT_ATOMS: atom_id res chain seq x y z
N MET A 1 1.68 8.02 -0.28
CA MET A 1 0.69 7.30 -1.11
C MET A 1 0.03 6.11 -0.39
N ILE A 2 0.81 5.18 0.19
CA ILE A 2 0.28 3.99 0.88
C ILE A 2 -0.57 4.40 2.10
N ASP A 3 -0.17 5.40 2.86
CA ASP A 3 -0.97 5.84 4.02
C ASP A 3 -2.34 6.38 3.60
N GLU A 4 -2.42 7.08 2.46
CA GLU A 4 -3.69 7.55 1.90
C GLU A 4 -4.57 6.39 1.43
N LEU A 5 -3.97 5.39 0.78
CA LEU A 5 -4.66 4.14 0.44
C LEU A 5 -5.21 3.46 1.70
N LEU A 6 -4.40 3.31 2.75
CA LEU A 6 -4.84 2.69 3.99
C LEU A 6 -5.96 3.46 4.68
N LYS A 7 -5.88 4.81 4.68
CA LYS A 7 -6.95 5.68 5.19
C LYS A 7 -8.26 5.47 4.45
N LYS A 8 -8.24 5.35 3.11
CA LYS A 8 -9.43 5.07 2.28
C LYS A 8 -10.18 3.81 2.72
N TYR A 9 -9.46 2.80 3.22
CA TYR A 9 -10.02 1.54 3.70
C TYR A 9 -10.18 1.45 5.23
N GLY A 10 -9.97 2.54 5.99
CA GLY A 10 -10.05 2.53 7.46
C GLY A 10 -9.01 1.60 8.11
N LEU A 11 -7.90 1.37 7.42
CA LEU A 11 -6.79 0.53 7.86
C LEU A 11 -5.66 1.36 8.45
N THR A 12 -4.93 0.75 9.37
CA THR A 12 -3.67 1.29 9.88
C THR A 12 -2.57 0.31 9.54
N ARG A 13 -1.32 0.79 9.49
CA ARG A 13 -0.17 -0.10 9.29
C ARG A 13 -0.10 -1.22 10.33
N TYR A 14 -0.54 -0.95 11.57
CA TYR A 14 -0.69 -1.98 12.60
C TYR A 14 -1.64 -3.11 12.18
N LYS A 15 -2.82 -2.77 11.61
CA LYS A 15 -3.76 -3.78 11.10
C LYS A 15 -3.14 -4.60 9.96
N ILE A 16 -2.41 -3.95 9.05
CA ILE A 16 -1.68 -4.64 7.97
C ILE A 16 -0.65 -5.60 8.56
N THR A 17 0.20 -5.12 9.48
CA THR A 17 1.22 -5.94 10.14
C THR A 17 0.63 -7.15 10.84
N LYS A 18 -0.52 -6.98 11.52
CA LYS A 18 -1.21 -8.10 12.17
C LYS A 18 -1.79 -9.11 11.17
N ALA A 19 -2.25 -8.65 10.01
CA ALA A 19 -2.88 -9.51 9.00
C ALA A 19 -1.85 -10.28 8.15
N THR A 20 -0.69 -9.67 7.84
CA THR A 20 0.23 -10.18 6.82
C THR A 20 1.63 -10.51 7.35
N GLY A 21 1.96 -10.11 8.57
CA GLY A 21 3.30 -10.23 9.15
C GLY A 21 4.33 -9.23 8.62
N VAL A 22 3.96 -8.34 7.69
CA VAL A 22 4.85 -7.28 7.20
C VAL A 22 5.04 -6.21 8.27
N THR A 23 6.28 -5.83 8.56
CA THR A 23 6.57 -4.85 9.61
C THR A 23 6.07 -3.45 9.26
N ALA A 24 5.68 -2.68 10.28
CA ALA A 24 5.32 -1.28 10.10
C ALA A 24 6.47 -0.43 9.49
N SER A 25 7.73 -0.79 9.77
CA SER A 25 8.91 -0.15 9.15
C SER A 25 9.02 -0.43 7.65
N THR A 26 8.67 -1.64 7.21
CA THR A 26 8.62 -1.99 5.79
C THR A 26 7.55 -1.17 5.07
N LEU A 27 6.38 -0.99 5.70
CA LEU A 27 5.30 -0.17 5.18
C LEU A 27 5.65 1.33 5.17
N GLN A 28 6.36 1.83 6.20
CA GLN A 28 6.87 3.20 6.21
C GLN A 28 7.83 3.43 5.05
N TYR A 29 8.84 2.56 4.89
CA TYR A 29 9.80 2.65 3.79
C TYR A 29 9.09 2.64 2.44
N ALA A 30 8.13 1.74 2.24
CA ALA A 30 7.36 1.68 1.00
C ALA A 30 6.52 2.95 0.76
N ASN A 31 6.02 3.60 1.82
CA ASN A 31 5.25 4.85 1.70
C ASN A 31 6.10 6.08 1.36
N GLU A 32 7.39 6.05 1.71
CA GLU A 32 8.38 7.11 1.43
C GLU A 32 8.97 7.02 0.02
N LEU A 33 8.69 5.95 -0.72
CA LEU A 33 9.13 5.85 -2.11
C LEU A 33 8.49 6.96 -2.93
N GLU A 34 9.33 7.66 -3.69
CA GLU A 34 8.91 8.77 -4.55
C GLU A 34 7.94 8.36 -5.66
N SER A 35 7.91 7.07 -6.02
CA SER A 35 7.01 6.58 -7.05
C SER A 35 6.51 5.15 -6.80
N VAL A 36 5.29 4.89 -7.25
CA VAL A 36 4.65 3.56 -7.30
C VAL A 36 5.52 2.55 -8.05
N SER A 37 6.23 2.99 -9.09
CA SER A 37 7.15 2.15 -9.88
C SER A 37 8.30 1.54 -9.07
N LYS A 38 8.66 2.15 -7.92
CA LYS A 38 9.71 1.65 -7.02
C LYS A 38 9.21 0.59 -6.03
N LEU A 39 7.90 0.36 -5.96
CA LEU A 39 7.32 -0.62 -5.04
C LEU A 39 7.67 -2.05 -5.46
N LYS A 40 7.96 -2.88 -4.46
CA LYS A 40 8.12 -4.31 -4.66
C LYS A 40 6.74 -4.93 -4.89
N VAL A 41 6.65 -5.87 -5.83
CA VAL A 41 5.42 -6.65 -6.10
C VAL A 41 4.86 -7.30 -4.82
N LYS A 42 5.73 -7.78 -3.92
CA LYS A 42 5.33 -8.33 -2.62
C LYS A 42 4.53 -7.33 -1.76
N THR A 43 4.86 -6.04 -1.82
CA THR A 43 4.11 -5.00 -1.11
C THR A 43 2.69 -4.86 -1.68
N LEU A 44 2.53 -4.91 -3.01
CA LEU A 44 1.22 -4.89 -3.65
C LEU A 44 0.37 -6.10 -3.24
N ILE A 45 0.96 -7.31 -3.25
CA ILE A 45 0.29 -8.53 -2.79
C ILE A 45 -0.16 -8.41 -1.34
N THR A 46 0.73 -7.93 -0.46
CA THR A 46 0.44 -7.73 0.97
C THR A 46 -0.74 -6.78 1.18
N LEU A 47 -0.76 -5.65 0.47
CA LEU A 47 -1.84 -4.67 0.56
C LEU A 47 -3.15 -5.24 0.01
N ALA A 48 -3.06 -5.97 -1.10
CA ALA A 48 -4.20 -6.63 -1.74
C ALA A 48 -4.86 -7.66 -0.82
N GLU A 49 -4.06 -8.52 -0.18
CA GLU A 49 -4.54 -9.50 0.80
C GLU A 49 -5.23 -8.82 1.99
N ALA A 50 -4.64 -7.76 2.54
CA ALA A 50 -5.18 -7.09 3.71
C ALA A 50 -6.43 -6.25 3.42
N ILE A 51 -6.58 -5.74 2.20
CA ILE A 51 -7.74 -4.94 1.75
C ILE A 51 -8.85 -5.83 1.15
N GLY A 52 -8.53 -7.05 0.72
CA GLY A 52 -9.47 -7.95 0.04
C GLY A 52 -9.65 -7.59 -1.43
N LYS A 53 -8.56 -7.23 -2.11
CA LYS A 53 -8.52 -6.84 -3.53
C LYS A 53 -7.47 -7.64 -4.30
N THR A 54 -7.42 -7.48 -5.62
CA THR A 54 -6.32 -8.03 -6.42
C THR A 54 -5.12 -7.06 -6.41
N PRO A 55 -3.88 -7.56 -6.62
CA PRO A 55 -2.71 -6.68 -6.73
C PRO A 55 -2.83 -5.64 -7.85
N GLY A 56 -3.51 -5.97 -8.95
CA GLY A 56 -3.79 -5.04 -10.05
C GLY A 56 -4.66 -3.86 -9.61
N GLN A 57 -5.76 -4.13 -8.91
CA GLN A 57 -6.62 -3.06 -8.38
C GLN A 57 -5.89 -2.14 -7.40
N ILE A 58 -5.01 -2.70 -6.57
CA ILE A 58 -4.18 -1.90 -5.66
C ILE A 58 -3.19 -1.03 -6.44
N LEU A 59 -2.57 -1.58 -7.49
CA LEU A 59 -1.67 -0.83 -8.36
C LEU A 59 -2.41 0.33 -9.04
N ASP A 60 -3.59 0.08 -9.61
CA ASP A 60 -4.42 1.11 -10.24
C ASP A 60 -4.72 2.27 -9.28
N GLU A 61 -5.17 1.96 -8.06
CA GLU A 61 -5.47 2.99 -7.05
C GLU A 61 -4.22 3.76 -6.60
N LEU A 62 -3.06 3.10 -6.53
CA LEU A 62 -1.81 3.77 -6.17
C LEU A 62 -1.34 4.73 -7.27
N ILE A 63 -1.49 4.35 -8.54
CA ILE A 63 -1.19 5.22 -9.69
C ILE A 63 -2.13 6.43 -9.70
N GLU A 64 -3.42 6.24 -9.44
CA GLU A 64 -4.37 7.35 -9.30
C GLU A 64 -3.98 8.33 -8.18
N LEU A 65 -3.56 7.80 -7.02
CA LEU A 65 -3.11 8.62 -5.89
C LEU A 65 -1.81 9.38 -6.20
N GLU A 66 -0.85 8.75 -6.90
CA GLU A 66 0.40 9.39 -7.34
C GLU A 66 0.12 10.55 -8.30
N ASN A 67 -0.73 10.33 -9.30
CA ASN A 67 -1.11 11.35 -10.29
C ASN A 67 -1.93 12.49 -9.70
N SER A 68 -2.73 12.22 -8.66
CA SER A 68 -3.52 13.26 -7.97
C SER A 68 -2.68 14.16 -7.07
N GLN A 69 -1.43 13.78 -6.78
CA GLN A 69 -0.48 14.54 -5.97
C GLN A 69 0.63 15.23 -6.80
N SER A 70 0.62 15.04 -8.12
CA SER A 70 1.57 15.62 -9.08
C SER A 70 0.96 16.84 -9.77
#